data_AF-A0A1Y1LGM4-F1
#
_entry.id   AF-A0A1Y1LGM4-F1
#
_cell.length_a   1.000
_cell.length_b   1.000
_cell.length_c   1.000
_cell.angle_alpha   90.00
_cell.angle_beta   90.00
_cell.angle_gamma   90.00
#
_symmetry.space_group_name_H-M   'P 1'
#
loop_
_entity.id
_entity.type
_entity.pdbx_description
1 polymer ?
#
loop_
_entity_poly.entity_id
_entity_poly.type
_entity_poly.pdbx_seq_one_letter_code
_entity_poly.pdbx_strand_id
1 'polypeptide(L)'
;IHKTSKDFVCAQCDYATHNQFSFKNHLLSHKAVKDLKCAQCDYATNNRHLFKKHLLTHKSAKDFKCSNCDYATNNKSDFHRHLLRHKTVKDLKCAQCDYATYYKLYFKRHLLT
;
A
#
# COMPACT_ATOMS: atom_id res chain seq x y z
N ILE A 1 6.86 -11.69 -15.94
CA ILE A 1 7.76 -10.64 -16.47
C ILE A 1 9.04 -10.54 -15.61
N HIS A 2 9.91 -11.55 -15.77
CA HIS A 2 11.28 -11.74 -15.25
C HIS A 2 11.46 -12.91 -14.26
N LYS A 3 10.69 -13.03 -13.16
CA LYS A 3 10.44 -14.29 -12.37
C LYS A 3 9.39 -14.04 -11.26
N THR A 4 8.67 -14.98 -10.62
CA THR A 4 8.66 -16.47 -10.61
C THR A 4 7.19 -16.98 -10.49
N SER A 5 6.99 -18.22 -10.01
CA SER A 5 5.74 -18.87 -9.59
C SER A 5 4.80 -18.05 -8.68
N LYS A 6 3.48 -18.35 -8.76
CA LYS A 6 2.47 -17.88 -7.79
C LYS A 6 2.46 -18.80 -6.56
N ASP A 7 3.31 -18.49 -5.58
CA ASP A 7 3.54 -19.41 -4.44
C ASP A 7 2.41 -19.44 -3.39
N PHE A 8 1.54 -18.41 -3.33
CA PHE A 8 0.41 -18.35 -2.39
C PHE A 8 -0.91 -18.12 -3.12
N VAL A 9 -1.78 -19.12 -3.11
CA VAL A 9 -3.13 -19.11 -3.72
C VAL A 9 -4.19 -19.22 -2.62
N CYS A 10 -5.28 -18.47 -2.72
CA CYS A 10 -6.39 -18.56 -1.78
C CYS A 10 -7.29 -19.76 -2.13
N ALA A 11 -7.73 -20.50 -1.11
CA ALA A 11 -8.69 -21.60 -1.27
C ALA A 11 -10.17 -21.14 -1.32
N GLN A 12 -10.44 -19.84 -1.10
CA GLN A 12 -11.79 -19.28 -0.97
C GLN A 12 -12.16 -18.31 -2.11
N CYS A 13 -11.20 -17.93 -2.96
CA CYS A 13 -11.41 -17.11 -4.17
C CYS A 13 -10.15 -17.14 -5.06
N ASP A 14 -10.23 -16.56 -6.26
CA ASP A 14 -9.13 -16.57 -7.26
C ASP A 14 -7.90 -15.70 -6.90
N TYR A 15 -7.81 -15.20 -5.67
CA TYR A 15 -6.68 -14.36 -5.24
C TYR A 15 -5.40 -15.19 -5.12
N ALA A 16 -4.35 -14.76 -5.82
CA ALA A 16 -3.01 -15.34 -5.73
C ALA A 16 -1.92 -14.28 -5.71
N THR A 17 -0.82 -14.55 -5.01
CA THR A 17 0.32 -13.63 -4.87
C THR A 17 1.63 -14.38 -4.59
N HIS A 18 2.77 -13.79 -4.97
CA HIS A 18 4.11 -14.24 -4.56
C HIS A 18 4.51 -13.73 -3.16
N ASN A 19 3.67 -12.91 -2.51
CA ASN A 19 4.01 -12.23 -1.26
C ASN A 19 3.22 -12.77 -0.06
N GLN A 20 3.89 -13.52 0.81
CA GLN A 20 3.29 -14.12 2.02
C GLN A 20 2.61 -13.09 2.95
N PHE A 21 3.15 -11.87 3.07
CA PHE A 21 2.54 -10.82 3.88
C PHE A 21 1.24 -10.31 3.23
N SER A 22 1.23 -10.13 1.91
CA SER A 22 0.00 -9.80 1.18
C SER A 22 -1.05 -10.91 1.33
N PHE A 23 -0.65 -12.17 1.22
CA PHE A 23 -1.53 -13.33 1.40
C PHE A 23 -2.14 -13.38 2.81
N LYS A 24 -1.33 -13.29 3.86
CA LYS A 24 -1.80 -13.24 5.26
C LYS A 24 -2.78 -12.09 5.51
N ASN A 25 -2.54 -10.92 4.91
CA ASN A 25 -3.47 -9.78 5.01
C ASN A 25 -4.76 -10.00 4.21
N HIS A 26 -4.69 -10.66 3.06
CA HIS A 26 -5.86 -11.01 2.25
C HIS A 26 -6.77 -12.01 2.99
N LEU A 27 -6.23 -13.01 3.68
CA LEU A 27 -7.05 -13.94 4.49
C LEU A 27 -7.91 -13.24 5.57
N LEU A 28 -7.53 -12.03 6.00
CA LEU A 28 -8.33 -11.21 6.92
C LEU A 28 -9.60 -10.61 6.30
N SER A 29 -9.73 -10.57 4.96
CA SER A 29 -10.97 -10.12 4.29
C SER A 29 -12.06 -11.18 4.25
N HIS A 30 -11.70 -12.46 4.39
CA HIS A 30 -12.66 -13.57 4.46
C HIS A 30 -13.30 -13.74 5.84
N LYS A 31 -12.74 -13.10 6.87
CA LYS A 31 -13.36 -13.04 8.19
C LYS A 31 -14.61 -12.13 8.14
N ALA A 32 -15.79 -12.73 8.30
CA ALA A 32 -17.07 -12.02 8.32
C ALA A 32 -17.18 -10.99 9.46
N VAL A 33 -16.70 -11.34 10.67
CA VAL A 33 -16.63 -10.42 11.81
C VAL A 33 -15.40 -9.53 11.68
N LYS A 34 -15.56 -8.23 11.95
CA LYS A 34 -14.49 -7.23 11.97
C LYS A 34 -14.19 -6.80 13.40
N ASP A 35 -13.05 -7.25 13.92
CA ASP A 35 -12.69 -7.14 15.34
C ASP A 35 -12.23 -5.72 15.73
N LEU A 36 -11.64 -4.94 14.80
CA LEU A 36 -11.11 -3.60 15.06
C LEU A 36 -12.11 -2.56 14.54
N LYS A 37 -12.98 -2.08 15.44
CA LYS A 37 -13.97 -1.04 15.18
C LYS A 37 -13.45 0.33 15.63
N CYS A 38 -13.72 1.38 14.87
CA CYS A 38 -13.43 2.75 15.27
C CYS A 38 -14.46 3.21 16.31
N ALA A 39 -14.03 4.00 17.30
CA ALA A 39 -14.93 4.61 18.29
C ALA A 39 -15.54 5.95 17.82
N GLN A 40 -15.14 6.46 16.65
CA GLN A 40 -15.49 7.80 16.15
C GLN A 40 -16.31 7.75 14.84
N CYS A 41 -16.46 6.58 14.22
CA CYS A 41 -17.27 6.34 13.01
C CYS A 41 -17.44 4.84 12.78
N ASP A 42 -18.28 4.45 11.80
CA ASP A 42 -18.59 3.04 11.50
C ASP A 42 -17.45 2.24 10.83
N TYR A 43 -16.25 2.81 10.71
CA TYR A 43 -15.12 2.11 10.11
C TYR A 43 -14.69 0.90 10.96
N ALA A 44 -14.67 -0.27 10.35
CA ALA A 44 -14.16 -1.49 10.96
C ALA A 44 -13.26 -2.29 10.00
N THR A 45 -12.28 -3.01 10.55
CA THR A 45 -11.37 -3.88 9.81
C THR A 45 -10.80 -5.00 10.69
N ASN A 46 -10.22 -6.03 10.08
CA ASN A 46 -9.40 -7.02 10.78
C ASN A 46 -7.89 -6.73 10.68
N ASN A 47 -7.50 -5.74 9.87
CA ASN A 47 -6.11 -5.41 9.63
C ASN A 47 -5.62 -4.29 10.56
N ARG A 48 -4.78 -4.64 11.54
CA ARG A 48 -4.21 -3.69 12.51
C ARG A 48 -3.44 -2.52 11.88
N HIS A 49 -2.78 -2.74 10.74
CA HIS A 49 -2.06 -1.66 10.04
C HIS A 49 -3.04 -0.68 9.38
N LEU A 50 -4.09 -1.19 8.71
CA LEU A 50 -5.14 -0.34 8.14
C LEU A 50 -5.91 0.41 9.22
N PHE A 51 -6.20 -0.24 10.36
CA PHE A 51 -6.86 0.41 11.50
C PHE A 51 -6.02 1.59 12.05
N LYS A 52 -4.73 1.37 12.35
CA LYS A 52 -3.82 2.45 12.78
C LYS A 52 -3.73 3.57 11.74
N LYS A 53 -3.72 3.25 10.45
CA LYS A 53 -3.74 4.25 9.38
C LYS A 53 -5.05 5.03 9.33
N HIS A 54 -6.19 4.37 9.51
CA HIS A 54 -7.51 4.99 9.55
C HIS A 54 -7.62 5.99 10.71
N LEU A 55 -7.12 5.67 11.91
CA LEU A 55 -7.17 6.62 13.05
C LEU A 55 -6.46 7.96 12.77
N LEU A 56 -5.58 8.03 11.77
CA LEU A 56 -4.94 9.29 11.33
C LEU A 56 -5.86 10.21 10.52
N THR A 57 -7.03 9.74 10.05
CA THR A 57 -8.01 10.57 9.33
C THR A 57 -8.83 11.44 10.28
N HIS A 58 -8.96 11.05 11.55
CA HIS A 58 -9.69 11.79 12.57
C HIS A 58 -8.86 12.92 13.21
N LYS A 59 -7.55 12.93 12.98
CA LYS A 59 -6.70 14.07 13.33
C LYS A 59 -6.99 15.25 12.40
N SER A 60 -7.48 16.36 12.96
CA SER A 60 -7.74 17.62 12.25
C SER A 60 -6.45 18.30 11.76
N ALA A 61 -5.44 18.38 12.63
CA ALA A 61 -4.09 18.81 12.25
C ALA A 61 -3.46 17.82 11.27
N LYS A 62 -2.70 18.34 10.30
CA LYS A 62 -1.94 17.53 9.31
C LYS A 62 -0.45 17.75 9.50
N ASP A 63 0.20 16.75 10.09
CA ASP A 63 1.61 16.79 10.55
C ASP A 63 2.61 16.92 9.38
N PHE A 64 2.30 16.39 8.19
CA PHE A 64 3.17 16.45 7.01
C PHE A 64 2.54 17.27 5.88
N LYS A 65 3.11 18.45 5.60
CA LYS A 65 2.69 19.38 4.54
C LYS A 65 3.75 19.42 3.43
N CYS A 66 3.32 19.48 2.17
CA CYS A 66 4.24 19.65 1.05
C CYS A 66 4.59 21.14 0.88
N SER A 67 5.85 21.42 0.56
CA SER A 67 6.33 22.77 0.20
C SER A 67 5.96 23.19 -1.23
N ASN A 68 5.62 22.22 -2.09
CA ASN A 68 5.49 22.43 -3.54
C ASN A 68 4.02 22.45 -4.03
N CYS A 69 3.05 22.17 -3.16
CA CYS A 69 1.61 22.23 -3.42
C CYS A 69 0.82 22.02 -2.10
N ASP A 70 -0.50 22.25 -2.12
CA ASP A 70 -1.39 22.18 -0.94
C ASP A 70 -1.60 20.77 -0.34
N TYR A 71 -0.85 19.76 -0.79
CA TYR A 71 -0.99 18.41 -0.28
C TYR A 71 -0.46 18.31 1.16
N ALA A 72 -1.31 17.83 2.06
CA ALA A 72 -0.95 17.52 3.43
C ALA A 72 -1.64 16.25 3.95
N THR A 73 -0.96 15.52 4.82
CA THR A 73 -1.38 14.22 5.40
C THR A 73 -0.78 13.99 6.79
N ASN A 74 -1.38 13.09 7.56
CA ASN A 74 -0.83 12.58 8.82
C ASN A 74 -0.03 11.27 8.65
N ASN A 75 0.00 10.70 7.45
CA ASN A 75 0.71 9.46 7.18
C ASN A 75 2.07 9.74 6.52
N LYS A 76 3.16 9.56 7.27
CA LYS A 76 4.54 9.76 6.80
C LYS A 76 4.85 8.95 5.51
N SER A 77 4.41 7.70 5.43
CA SER A 77 4.66 6.85 4.26
C SER A 77 3.90 7.33 3.00
N ASP A 78 2.70 7.89 3.18
CA ASP A 78 1.97 8.53 2.09
C ASP A 78 2.59 9.87 1.69
N PHE A 79 3.11 10.66 2.65
CA PHE A 79 3.83 11.90 2.38
C PHE A 79 5.11 11.66 1.58
N HIS A 80 5.99 10.76 2.03
CA HIS A 80 7.19 10.39 1.30
C HIS A 80 6.85 9.85 -0.10
N ARG A 81 5.74 9.10 -0.25
CA ARG A 81 5.28 8.64 -1.57
C ARG A 81 4.78 9.81 -2.43
N HIS A 82 4.07 10.77 -1.86
CA HIS A 82 3.62 11.98 -2.55
C HIS A 82 4.81 12.80 -3.09
N LEU A 83 5.88 12.98 -2.30
CA LEU A 83 7.08 13.72 -2.73
C LEU A 83 7.70 13.16 -4.02
N LEU A 84 7.57 11.86 -4.28
CA LEU A 84 8.05 11.24 -5.51
C LEU A 84 7.29 11.69 -6.77
N ARG A 85 6.10 12.30 -6.64
CA ARG A 85 5.36 12.90 -7.76
C ARG A 85 5.98 14.21 -8.25
N HIS A 86 6.73 14.90 -7.39
CA HIS A 86 7.45 16.12 -7.74
C HIS A 86 8.82 15.85 -8.37
N LYS A 87 9.23 14.57 -8.48
CA LYS A 87 10.39 14.18 -9.28
C LYS A 87 10.05 14.22 -10.76
N THR A 88 10.95 14.78 -11.55
CA THR A 88 10.87 14.77 -13.03
C THR A 88 11.43 13.49 -13.65
N VAL A 89 12.40 12.83 -12.99
CA VAL A 89 13.10 11.65 -13.52
C VAL A 89 12.67 10.34 -12.85
N LYS A 90 12.27 9.36 -13.66
CA LYS A 90 11.97 7.98 -13.24
C LYS A 90 13.27 7.22 -13.00
N ASP A 91 13.83 7.35 -11.81
CA ASP A 91 15.15 6.80 -11.44
C ASP A 91 15.21 5.26 -11.45
N LEU A 92 14.08 4.56 -11.31
CA LEU A 92 14.04 3.10 -11.28
C LEU A 92 13.58 2.57 -12.64
N LYS A 93 14.55 2.22 -13.49
CA LYS A 93 14.34 1.63 -14.83
C LYS A 93 14.60 0.12 -14.79
N CYS A 94 13.81 -0.66 -15.52
CA CYS A 94 14.09 -2.07 -15.72
C CYS A 94 15.24 -2.23 -16.72
N ALA A 95 16.11 -3.22 -16.49
CA ALA A 95 17.21 -3.53 -17.39
C ALA A 95 16.80 -4.46 -18.56
N GLN A 96 15.55 -4.97 -18.54
CA GLN A 96 15.06 -6.00 -19.46
C GLN A 96 13.80 -5.56 -20.25
N CYS A 97 13.30 -4.33 -20.01
CA CYS A 97 12.24 -3.68 -20.80
C CYS A 97 12.15 -2.18 -20.45
N ASP A 98 11.36 -1.41 -21.19
CA ASP A 98 11.22 0.06 -21.02
C ASP A 98 10.47 0.51 -19.75
N TYR A 99 10.12 -0.41 -18.84
CA TYR A 99 9.41 -0.07 -17.61
C TYR A 99 10.26 0.83 -16.71
N ALA A 100 9.75 2.02 -16.40
CA ALA A 100 10.39 2.97 -15.50
C ALA A 100 9.39 3.57 -14.49
N THR A 101 9.83 3.81 -13.26
CA THR A 101 8.99 4.36 -12.19
C THR A 101 9.77 5.15 -11.15
N TYR A 102 9.08 6.03 -10.42
CA TYR A 102 9.60 6.70 -9.23
C TYR A 102 9.46 5.82 -7.97
N TYR A 103 8.63 4.78 -8.01
CA TYR A 103 8.15 4.06 -6.83
C TYR A 103 8.83 2.69 -6.65
N LYS A 104 9.71 2.58 -5.64
CA LYS A 104 10.43 1.33 -5.31
C LYS A 104 9.53 0.11 -5.12
N LEU A 105 8.32 0.29 -4.57
CA LEU A 105 7.34 -0.79 -4.42
C LEU A 105 6.84 -1.30 -5.78
N TYR A 106 6.54 -0.41 -6.72
CA TYR A 106 6.05 -0.78 -8.05
C TYR A 106 7.17 -1.38 -8.90
N PHE A 107 8.41 -0.89 -8.76
CA PHE A 107 9.59 -1.50 -9.37
C PHE A 107 9.81 -2.94 -8.88
N LYS A 108 9.82 -3.16 -7.55
CA LYS A 108 9.91 -4.51 -6.98
C LYS A 108 8.79 -5.43 -7.48
N ARG A 109 7.54 -4.93 -7.51
CA ARG A 109 6.41 -5.73 -8.02
C ARG A 109 6.58 -6.07 -9.50
N HIS A 110 6.99 -5.12 -10.34
CA HIS A 110 7.23 -5.34 -11.76
C HIS A 110 8.24 -6.47 -12.02
N LEU A 111 9.34 -6.52 -11.26
CA LEU A 111 10.34 -7.60 -11.36
C LEU A 111 9.84 -8.98 -10.87
N LEU A 112 8.74 -9.01 -10.12
CA LEU A 112 8.16 -10.21 -9.48
C LEU A 112 6.81 -10.64 -10.09
N THR A 113 6.34 -9.93 -11.12
CA THR A 113 5.14 -10.27 -11.92
C THR A 113 5.62 -10.80 -13.25
#